data_AF-A0A855S8X5-F1
#
_entry.id   AF-A0A855S8X5-F1
#
_cell.length_a   1.000
_cell.length_b   1.000
_cell.length_c   1.000
_cell.angle_alpha   90.00
_cell.angle_beta   90.00
_cell.angle_gamma   90.00
#
_symmetry.space_group_name_H-M   'P 1'
#
loop_
_entity.id
_entity.type
_entity.pdbx_description
1 polymer ?
#
loop_
_entity_poly.entity_id
_entity_poly.type
_entity_poly.pdbx_seq_one_letter_code
_entity_poly.pdbx_strand_id
1 'polypeptide(L)'
;MSMMSEYSVEREINNAITEIAHIAQKIREAREWKGITQVSMAKQLGVARQTYLDVESGKTEPRILMLMNIAKITERPLHWFISDDNTPEYGDINRLSVMYAQVPSPLRQKMIEQNINLISCCLEYVSGSR
;
A
#
# COMPACT_ATOMS: atom_id res chain seq x y z
N MET A 1 6.03 13.09 41.49
CA MET A 1 5.65 12.32 40.28
C MET A 1 6.80 12.45 39.29
N SER A 2 7.29 11.33 38.77
CA SER A 2 8.59 11.25 38.09
C SER A 2 8.48 11.67 36.63
N MET A 3 9.20 12.73 36.27
CA MET A 3 9.34 13.29 34.92
C MET A 3 9.83 12.26 33.87
N MET A 4 10.46 11.15 34.30
CA MET A 4 10.89 10.06 33.41
C MET A 4 9.73 9.14 32.97
N SER A 5 8.64 9.10 33.72
CA SER A 5 7.42 8.35 33.37
C SER A 5 6.63 9.06 32.28
N GLU A 6 6.50 10.39 32.35
CA GLU A 6 5.78 11.19 31.36
C GLU A 6 6.48 11.16 29.99
N TYR A 7 7.82 11.22 29.97
CA TYR A 7 8.61 11.18 28.73
C TYR A 7 8.50 9.87 27.96
N SER A 8 8.30 8.75 28.66
CA SER A 8 8.14 7.42 28.03
C SER A 8 6.76 7.29 27.38
N VAL A 9 5.73 7.80 28.05
CA VAL A 9 4.34 7.80 27.55
C VAL A 9 4.20 8.74 26.35
N GLU A 10 4.76 9.96 26.40
CA GLU A 10 4.74 10.88 25.26
C GLU A 10 5.39 10.27 24.01
N ARG A 11 6.47 9.50 24.18
CA ARG A 11 7.16 8.83 23.08
C ARG A 11 6.30 7.74 22.44
N GLU A 12 5.62 6.93 23.24
CA GLU A 12 4.70 5.89 22.75
C GLU A 12 3.52 6.50 21.98
N ILE A 13 2.94 7.59 22.51
CA ILE A 13 1.85 8.32 21.84
C ILE A 13 2.32 8.88 20.49
N ASN A 14 3.49 9.52 20.45
CA ASN A 14 4.04 10.08 19.22
C ASN A 14 4.34 9.01 18.16
N ASN A 15 4.81 7.83 18.58
CA ASN A 15 5.02 6.70 17.68
C ASN A 15 3.69 6.21 17.08
N ALA A 16 2.68 5.99 17.92
CA ALA A 16 1.35 5.56 17.45
C ALA A 16 0.71 6.56 16.48
N ILE A 17 0.85 7.87 16.76
CA ILE A 17 0.38 8.93 15.84
C ILE A 17 1.10 8.85 14.49
N THR A 18 2.40 8.58 14.51
CA THR A 18 3.22 8.44 13.29
C THR A 18 2.77 7.23 12.45
N GLU A 19 2.51 6.10 13.10
CA GLU A 19 2.01 4.88 12.44
C GLU A 19 0.64 5.10 11.79
N ILE A 20 -0.30 5.75 12.49
CA ILE A 20 -1.63 6.07 11.97
C ILE A 20 -1.53 6.98 10.74
N ALA A 21 -0.68 8.01 10.82
CA ALA A 21 -0.45 8.93 9.70
C ALA A 21 0.13 8.20 8.48
N HIS A 22 1.05 7.26 8.70
CA HIS A 22 1.64 6.45 7.63
C HIS A 22 0.60 5.53 6.95
N ILE A 23 -0.21 4.81 7.74
CA ILE A 23 -1.30 3.97 7.20
C ILE A 23 -2.30 4.82 6.40
N ALA A 24 -2.68 6.00 6.92
CA ALA A 24 -3.61 6.91 6.25
C ALA A 24 -3.07 7.38 4.88
N GLN A 25 -1.78 7.71 4.82
CA GLN A 25 -1.10 8.08 3.59
C GLN A 25 -1.12 6.93 2.56
N LYS A 26 -0.86 5.70 3.01
CA LYS A 26 -0.95 4.51 2.14
C LYS A 26 -2.36 4.25 1.61
N ILE A 27 -3.38 4.43 2.45
CA ILE A 27 -4.79 4.34 2.02
C ILE A 27 -5.06 5.33 0.88
N ARG A 28 -4.59 6.56 1.02
CA ARG A 28 -4.71 7.58 -0.02
C ARG A 28 -4.02 7.17 -1.32
N GLU A 29 -2.78 6.72 -1.24
CA GLU A 29 -2.00 6.30 -2.41
C GLU A 29 -2.64 5.13 -3.15
N ALA A 30 -3.11 4.12 -2.41
CA ALA A 30 -3.81 2.98 -2.98
C ALA A 30 -5.11 3.41 -3.69
N ARG A 31 -5.85 4.36 -3.11
CA ARG A 31 -7.06 4.94 -3.73
C ARG A 31 -6.73 5.68 -5.02
N GLU A 32 -5.71 6.54 -4.98
CA GLU A 32 -5.29 7.35 -6.14
C GLU A 32 -4.74 6.47 -7.26
N TRP A 33 -3.96 5.44 -6.93
CA TRP A 33 -3.46 4.46 -7.89
C TRP A 33 -4.60 3.69 -8.57
N LYS A 34 -5.65 3.34 -7.83
CA LYS A 34 -6.87 2.70 -8.40
C LYS A 34 -7.71 3.68 -9.23
N GLY A 35 -7.42 4.98 -9.18
CA GLY A 35 -8.11 6.02 -9.97
C GLY A 35 -9.52 6.36 -9.50
N ILE A 36 -9.85 6.13 -8.22
CA ILE A 36 -11.21 6.37 -7.68
C ILE A 36 -11.25 7.57 -6.73
N THR A 37 -12.41 8.24 -6.69
CA THR A 37 -12.64 9.39 -5.80
C THR A 37 -12.91 8.94 -4.35
N GLN A 38 -12.70 9.83 -3.38
CA GLN A 38 -13.05 9.57 -1.97
C GLN A 38 -14.54 9.24 -1.78
N VAL A 39 -15.42 9.84 -2.59
CA VAL A 39 -16.86 9.55 -2.58
C VAL A 39 -17.14 8.13 -3.08
N SER A 40 -16.49 7.73 -4.18
CA SER A 40 -16.61 6.37 -4.73
C SER A 40 -16.10 5.32 -3.73
N MET A 41 -14.96 5.59 -3.10
CA MET A 41 -14.37 4.71 -2.09
C MET A 41 -15.29 4.54 -0.88
N ALA A 42 -15.81 5.64 -0.32
CA ALA A 42 -16.76 5.59 0.80
C ALA A 42 -18.02 4.79 0.45
N LYS A 43 -18.54 4.96 -0.77
CA LYS A 43 -19.69 4.21 -1.28
C LYS A 43 -19.39 2.70 -1.36
N GLN A 44 -18.21 2.31 -1.87
CA GLN A 44 -17.79 0.91 -1.96
C GLN A 44 -17.56 0.28 -0.58
N LEU A 45 -17.07 1.06 0.38
CA LEU A 45 -16.88 0.64 1.77
C LEU A 45 -18.18 0.60 2.58
N GLY A 46 -19.28 1.17 2.06
CA GLY A 46 -20.55 1.25 2.78
C GLY A 46 -20.51 2.20 3.98
N VAL A 47 -19.69 3.26 3.92
CA VAL A 47 -19.53 4.24 5.00
C VAL A 47 -19.86 5.66 4.54
N ALA A 48 -20.10 6.56 5.49
CA ALA A 48 -20.28 7.97 5.17
C ALA A 48 -18.98 8.57 4.58
N ARG A 49 -19.11 9.50 3.63
CA ARG A 49 -17.95 10.18 3.01
C ARG A 49 -17.02 10.80 4.06
N GLN A 50 -17.59 11.43 5.10
CA GLN A 50 -16.82 12.04 6.17
C GLN A 50 -16.01 11.01 6.97
N THR A 51 -16.58 9.83 7.22
CA THR A 51 -15.86 8.73 7.89
C THR A 51 -14.62 8.31 7.10
N TYR A 52 -14.75 8.18 5.78
CA TYR A 52 -13.61 7.85 4.93
C TYR A 52 -12.58 9.00 4.87
N LEU A 53 -13.02 10.25 4.82
CA LEU A 53 -12.14 11.43 4.90
C LEU A 53 -11.32 11.46 6.20
N ASP A 54 -11.96 11.16 7.33
CA ASP A 54 -11.30 11.13 8.64
C ASP A 54 -10.26 9.99 8.72
N VAL A 55 -10.52 8.86 8.03
CA VAL A 55 -9.55 7.76 7.89
C VAL A 55 -8.37 8.16 7.01
N GLU A 56 -8.63 8.70 5.81
CA GLU A 56 -7.58 9.09 4.86
C GLU A 56 -6.73 10.27 5.36
N SER A 57 -7.25 11.06 6.31
CA SER A 57 -6.50 12.14 6.97
C SER A 57 -5.76 11.70 8.25
N GLY A 58 -5.88 10.45 8.67
CA GLY A 58 -5.26 9.94 9.90
C GLY A 58 -5.95 10.41 11.19
N LYS A 59 -7.07 11.13 11.08
CA LYS A 59 -7.87 11.55 12.25
C LYS A 59 -8.56 10.36 12.91
N THR A 60 -8.88 9.32 12.15
CA THR A 60 -9.49 8.09 12.64
C THR A 60 -8.67 6.89 12.18
N GLU A 61 -8.26 6.05 13.13
CA GLU A 61 -7.58 4.81 12.81
C GLU A 61 -8.54 3.84 12.09
N PRO A 62 -8.16 3.29 10.92
CA PRO A 62 -8.98 2.33 10.21
C PRO A 62 -9.02 1.00 10.98
N ARG A 63 -10.22 0.50 11.28
CA ARG A 63 -10.37 -0.85 11.83
C ARG A 63 -9.87 -1.89 10.81
N ILE A 64 -9.35 -3.02 11.30
CA ILE A 64 -8.80 -4.09 10.45
C ILE A 64 -9.75 -4.53 9.33
N LEU A 65 -11.05 -4.66 9.59
CA LEU A 65 -12.04 -5.02 8.58
C LEU A 65 -12.18 -3.97 7.46
N MET A 66 -12.11 -2.68 7.82
CA MET A 66 -12.10 -1.60 6.83
C MET A 66 -10.81 -1.66 6.01
N LEU A 67 -9.66 -1.87 6.64
CA LEU A 67 -8.38 -1.97 5.95
C LEU A 67 -8.34 -3.18 4.99
N MET A 68 -8.90 -4.32 5.38
CA MET A 68 -9.08 -5.49 4.52
C MET A 68 -9.98 -5.20 3.30
N ASN A 69 -11.04 -4.42 3.48
CA ASN A 69 -11.91 -4.03 2.37
C ASN A 69 -11.24 -3.01 1.45
N ILE A 70 -10.49 -2.06 2.00
CA ILE A 70 -9.65 -1.13 1.24
C ILE A 70 -8.67 -1.92 0.38
N ALA A 71 -7.95 -2.87 0.96
CA ALA A 71 -7.00 -3.75 0.26
C ALA A 71 -7.64 -4.48 -0.94
N LYS A 72 -8.86 -5.01 -0.76
CA LYS A 72 -9.62 -5.64 -1.85
C LYS A 72 -10.01 -4.65 -2.95
N ILE A 73 -10.51 -3.47 -2.58
CA ILE A 73 -10.97 -2.45 -3.54
C ILE A 73 -9.79 -1.91 -4.36
N THR A 74 -8.65 -1.67 -3.73
CA THR A 74 -7.47 -1.08 -4.37
C THR A 74 -6.54 -2.11 -4.99
N GLU A 75 -6.83 -3.40 -4.83
CA GLU A 75 -6.00 -4.53 -5.28
C GLU A 75 -4.56 -4.43 -4.73
N ARG A 76 -4.42 -3.91 -3.51
CA ARG A 76 -3.15 -3.89 -2.77
C ARG A 76 -3.19 -4.95 -1.68
N PRO A 77 -2.10 -5.71 -1.48
CA PRO A 77 -2.09 -6.72 -0.42
C PRO A 77 -2.15 -6.03 0.95
N LEU A 78 -2.85 -6.64 1.93
CA LEU A 78 -3.06 -6.03 3.25
C LEU A 78 -1.75 -5.62 3.94
N HIS A 79 -0.70 -6.46 3.82
CA HIS A 79 0.61 -6.18 4.41
C HIS A 79 1.19 -4.85 3.92
N TRP A 80 0.90 -4.45 2.67
CA TRP A 80 1.42 -3.22 2.10
C TRP A 80 0.99 -1.99 2.90
N PHE A 81 -0.21 -1.97 3.51
CA PHE A 81 -0.67 -0.83 4.30
C PHE A 81 0.01 -0.69 5.66
N ILE A 82 0.59 -1.77 6.18
CA ILE A 82 1.17 -1.84 7.53
C ILE A 82 2.70 -1.96 7.53
N SER A 83 3.31 -2.29 6.38
CA SER A 83 4.77 -2.33 6.24
C SER A 83 5.33 -0.92 6.24
N ASP A 84 6.42 -0.66 6.95
CA ASP A 84 7.25 0.51 6.66
C ASP A 84 7.92 0.28 5.31
N ASP A 85 7.78 1.21 4.36
CA ASP A 85 8.21 1.08 2.95
C ASP A 85 9.75 1.00 2.74
N ASN A 86 10.48 0.50 3.73
CA ASN A 86 11.84 0.01 3.56
C ASN A 86 11.90 -1.44 3.03
N THR A 87 10.90 -1.88 2.27
CA THR A 87 11.00 -3.15 1.53
C THR A 87 11.62 -2.87 0.15
N PRO A 88 12.87 -3.33 -0.12
CA PRO A 88 13.59 -3.05 -1.36
C PRO A 88 12.81 -3.40 -2.63
N GLU A 89 11.92 -4.38 -2.55
CA GLU A 89 11.11 -4.94 -3.63
C GLU A 89 10.30 -3.90 -4.41
N TYR A 90 9.68 -2.92 -3.74
CA TYR A 90 8.92 -1.86 -4.42
C TYR A 90 9.85 -0.82 -5.07
N GLY A 91 11.01 -0.58 -4.46
CA GLY A 91 12.08 0.21 -5.08
C GLY A 91 12.61 -0.45 -6.34
N ASP A 92 12.77 -1.78 -6.32
CA ASP A 92 13.25 -2.57 -7.44
C ASP A 92 12.27 -2.59 -8.60
N ILE A 93 10.95 -2.71 -8.35
CA ILE A 93 9.93 -2.65 -9.41
C ILE A 93 9.93 -1.26 -10.08
N ASN A 94 9.99 -0.19 -9.29
CA ASN A 94 10.08 1.18 -9.83
C ASN A 94 11.38 1.39 -10.63
N ARG A 95 12.51 0.87 -10.13
CA ARG A 95 13.79 0.89 -10.84
C ARG A 95 13.72 0.15 -12.17
N LEU A 96 13.11 -1.04 -12.20
CA LEU A 96 12.90 -1.81 -13.43
C LEU A 96 12.04 -1.03 -14.44
N SER A 97 10.96 -0.38 -13.98
CA SER A 97 10.11 0.46 -14.84
C SER A 97 10.89 1.58 -15.50
N VAL A 98 11.71 2.31 -14.73
CA VAL A 98 12.59 3.37 -15.23
C VAL A 98 13.62 2.83 -16.22
N MET A 99 14.20 1.66 -15.93
CA MET A 99 15.16 1.02 -16.84
C MET A 99 14.51 0.60 -18.16
N TYR A 100 13.30 0.03 -18.15
CA TYR A 100 12.60 -0.31 -19.38
C TYR A 100 12.30 0.93 -20.22
N ALA A 101 11.87 2.04 -19.62
CA ALA A 101 11.57 3.27 -20.35
C ALA A 101 12.73 3.76 -21.23
N GLN A 102 13.98 3.48 -20.84
CA GLN A 102 15.20 3.84 -21.58
C GLN A 102 15.52 2.92 -22.76
N VAL A 103 14.90 1.74 -22.85
CA VAL A 103 15.13 0.76 -23.90
C VAL A 103 14.28 1.08 -25.14
N PRO A 104 14.82 1.03 -26.38
CA PRO A 104 14.05 1.22 -27.61
C PRO A 104 12.83 0.29 -27.71
N SER A 105 11.71 0.80 -28.25
CA SER A 105 10.39 0.14 -28.17
C SER A 105 10.37 -1.33 -28.61
N PRO A 106 10.96 -1.72 -29.76
CA PRO A 106 10.91 -3.12 -30.20
C PRO A 106 11.63 -4.08 -29.24
N LEU A 107 12.74 -3.62 -28.65
CA LEU A 107 13.52 -4.42 -27.71
C LEU A 107 12.87 -4.43 -26.32
N ARG A 108 12.35 -3.29 -25.86
CA ARG A 108 11.60 -3.19 -24.59
C ARG A 108 10.44 -4.17 -24.56
N GLN A 109 9.63 -4.22 -25.62
CA GLN A 109 8.46 -5.10 -25.69
C GLN A 109 8.85 -6.57 -25.59
N LYS A 110 9.89 -6.98 -26.33
CA LYS A 110 10.40 -8.35 -26.30
C LYS A 110 10.95 -8.74 -24.93
N MET A 111 11.66 -7.83 -24.25
CA MET A 111 12.18 -8.08 -22.90
C MET A 111 11.05 -8.21 -21.87
N ILE A 112 10.04 -7.34 -21.92
CA ILE A 112 8.88 -7.42 -21.03
C ILE A 112 8.15 -8.75 -21.23
N GLU A 113 7.91 -9.14 -22.49
CA GLU A 113 7.27 -10.42 -22.83
C GLU A 113 8.05 -11.62 -22.26
N GLN A 114 9.37 -11.65 -22.43
CA GLN A 114 10.21 -12.72 -21.89
C GLN A 114 10.14 -12.81 -20.36
N ASN A 115 10.13 -11.66 -19.68
CA ASN A 115 10.06 -11.62 -18.23
C ASN A 115 8.69 -12.03 -17.70
N ILE A 116 7.60 -11.66 -18.39
CA ILE A 116 6.26 -12.17 -18.08
C ILE A 116 6.25 -13.69 -18.17
N ASN A 117 6.74 -14.26 -19.28
CA ASN A 117 6.77 -15.71 -19.47
C ASN A 117 7.59 -16.43 -18.38
N LEU A 118 8.74 -15.86 -18.01
CA LEU A 118 9.58 -16.41 -16.94
C LEU A 118 8.86 -16.38 -15.58
N ILE A 119 8.26 -15.24 -15.23
CA ILE A 119 7.52 -15.09 -13.97
C ILE A 119 6.32 -16.03 -13.93
N SER A 120 5.56 -16.15 -15.03
CA SER A 120 4.45 -17.09 -15.16
C SER A 120 4.89 -18.53 -14.90
N CYS A 121 6.00 -18.97 -15.51
CA CYS A 121 6.55 -20.31 -15.28
C CYS A 121 6.92 -20.54 -13.81
N CYS A 122 7.57 -19.56 -13.16
CA CYS A 122 7.91 -19.65 -11.74
C CYS A 122 6.65 -19.75 -10.85
N LEU A 123 5.61 -18.99 -11.14
CA LEU A 123 4.35 -19.02 -10.37
C LEU A 123 3.59 -20.35 -10.55
N GLU A 124 3.59 -20.89 -11.76
CA GLU A 124 3.04 -22.22 -12.06
C GLU A 124 3.79 -23.31 -11.30
N TYR A 125 5.13 -23.26 -11.26
CA TYR A 125 5.92 -24.21 -10.49
C TYR A 125 5.62 -24.16 -8.98
N VAL A 126 5.50 -22.97 -8.42
CA VAL A 126 5.19 -22.77 -6.98
C VAL A 126 3.78 -23.25 -6.62
N SER A 127 2.81 -23.07 -7.53
CA SER A 127 1.43 -23.51 -7.32
C SER A 127 1.21 -25.00 -7.55
N GLY A 128 1.98 -25.63 -8.45
CA GLY A 128 1.95 -27.07 -8.70
C GLY A 128 2.77 -27.94 -7.74
N SER A 129 3.63 -27.33 -6.92
CA SER A 129 4.46 -28.01 -5.91
C SER A 129 3.81 -28.08 -4.51
N ARG A 130 2.48 -27.92 -4.41
CA ARG A 130 1.70 -28.04 -3.17
C ARG A 130 0.77 -29.24 -3.18
#